data_AF-A0A382JQS5-F1
#
_entry.id   AF-A0A382JQS5-F1
#
_cell.length_a   1.000
_cell.length_b   1.000
_cell.length_c   1.000
_cell.angle_alpha   90.00
_cell.angle_beta   90.00
_cell.angle_gamma   90.00
#
_symmetry.space_group_name_H-M   'P 1'
#
loop_
_entity.id
_entity.type
_entity.pdbx_description
1 polymer ?
#
loop_
_entity_poly.entity_id
_entity_poly.type
_entity_poly.pdbx_seq_one_letter_code
_entity_poly.pdbx_strand_id
1 'polypeptide(L)' 'MITDQHFGGKSDSNSFNNYIEKFYTNQFFPYLEENNIHTVIDLGDTFDRRKYVNFAILDKVRKFYFDELANRNIKV' A
#
# COMPACT_ATOMS: atom_id res chain seq x y z
N MET A 1 11.01 -3.02 -6.26
CA MET A 1 10.11 -2.41 -7.27
C MET A 1 8.72 -2.96 -7.03
N ILE A 2 7.70 -2.12 -7.04
CA ILE A 2 6.31 -2.50 -6.78
C ILE A 2 5.41 -1.92 -7.89
N THR A 3 4.38 -2.67 -8.28
CA THR A 3 3.43 -2.34 -9.35
C THR A 3 2.09 -3.00 -9.03
N ASP A 4 1.02 -2.58 -9.69
CA ASP A 4 -0.30 -3.25 -9.67
C ASP A 4 -0.85 -3.44 -8.25
N GLN A 5 -0.74 -2.40 -7.43
CA GLN A 5 -1.16 -2.47 -6.02
C GLN A 5 -2.69 -2.48 -5.89
N HIS A 6 -3.40 -1.89 -6.88
CA HIS A 6 -4.86 -1.91 -7.00
C HIS A 6 -5.60 -1.63 -5.68
N PHE A 7 -5.14 -0.62 -4.93
CA PHE A 7 -5.82 -0.20 -3.71
C PHE A 7 -7.26 0.24 -4.04
N GLY A 8 -8.23 -0.26 -3.26
CA GLY A 8 -9.66 -0.06 -3.55
C GLY A 8 -10.25 -0.98 -4.62
N GLY A 9 -9.52 -2.02 -5.04
CA GLY A 9 -10.02 -3.04 -5.95
C GLY A 9 -11.26 -3.80 -5.43
N LYS A 10 -12.01 -4.39 -6.36
CA LYS A 10 -13.22 -5.21 -6.08
C LYS A 10 -14.31 -4.48 -5.27
N SER A 11 -14.75 -3.32 -5.77
CA SER A 11 -15.92 -2.61 -5.25
C SER A 11 -15.84 -2.25 -3.76
N ASP A 12 -14.69 -1.75 -3.30
CA ASP A 12 -14.50 -1.32 -1.91
C ASP A 12 -14.66 -2.44 -0.86
N SER A 13 -14.49 -3.71 -1.27
CA SER A 13 -14.66 -4.85 -0.37
C SER A 13 -13.70 -4.78 0.83
N ASN A 14 -14.25 -4.69 2.04
CA ASN A 14 -13.48 -4.65 3.28
C ASN A 14 -12.55 -5.87 3.43
N SER A 15 -12.98 -7.04 2.96
CA SER A 15 -12.16 -8.25 3.03
C SER A 15 -10.91 -8.16 2.16
N PHE A 16 -11.01 -7.53 0.98
CA PHE A 16 -9.87 -7.34 0.08
C PHE A 16 -8.88 -6.32 0.66
N ASN A 17 -9.40 -5.19 1.15
CA ASN A 17 -8.58 -4.17 1.81
C ASN A 17 -7.82 -4.72 3.03
N ASN A 18 -8.50 -5.50 3.89
CA ASN A 18 -7.87 -6.11 5.06
C ASN A 18 -6.80 -7.15 4.68
N TYR A 19 -6.98 -7.87 3.56
CA TYR A 19 -5.98 -8.83 3.07
C TYR A 19 -4.72 -8.10 2.58
N ILE A 20 -4.90 -7.04 1.79
CA ILE A 20 -3.81 -6.18 1.32
C ILE A 20 -3.07 -5.55 2.50
N GLU A 21 -3.80 -4.97 3.45
CA GLU A 21 -3.23 -4.38 4.66
C GLU A 21 -2.34 -5.39 5.41
N LYS A 22 -2.84 -6.61 5.63
CA LYS A 22 -2.05 -7.68 6.28
C LYS A 22 -0.79 -8.04 5.49
N PHE A 23 -0.85 -8.06 4.16
CA PHE A 23 0.33 -8.32 3.34
C PHE A 23 1.39 -7.23 3.53
N TYR A 24 1.00 -5.95 3.49
CA TYR A 24 1.95 -4.86 3.65
C TYR A 24 2.58 -4.86 5.04
N THR A 25 1.75 -4.97 6.09
CA THR A 25 2.19 -4.92 7.49
C THR A 25 3.04 -6.13 7.89
N ASN A 26 2.67 -7.34 7.45
CA ASN A 26 3.32 -8.57 7.93
C ASN A 26 4.40 -9.13 7.00
N GLN A 27 4.40 -8.76 5.73
CA GLN A 27 5.34 -9.32 4.75
C GLN A 27 6.18 -8.23 4.08
N PHE A 28 5.55 -7.20 3.52
CA PHE A 28 6.26 -6.20 2.72
C PHE A 28 7.24 -5.37 3.55
N PHE A 29 6.77 -4.67 4.59
CA PHE A 29 7.64 -3.81 5.39
C PHE A 29 8.70 -4.58 6.18
N PRO A 30 8.39 -5.72 6.84
CA PRO A 30 9.41 -6.54 7.48
C PRO A 30 10.48 -7.00 6.49
N TYR A 31 10.11 -7.39 5.27
CA TYR A 31 11.07 -7.78 4.25
C TYR A 31 11.99 -6.62 3.85
N LEU A 32 11.47 -5.39 3.72
CA LEU A 32 12.29 -4.22 3.43
C LEU A 32 13.29 -3.94 4.56
N GLU A 33 12.87 -4.05 5.82
CA GLU A 33 13.74 -3.85 6.97
C GLU A 33 14.84 -4.91 7.08
N GLU A 34 14.47 -6.19 6.95
CA GLU A 34 15.42 -7.31 7.00
C GLU A 34 16.49 -7.23 5.90
N ASN A 35 16.10 -6.71 4.72
CA ASN A 35 17.00 -6.59 3.57
C ASN A 35 17.65 -5.20 3.46
N ASN A 36 17.46 -4.30 4.43
CA ASN A 36 17.95 -2.92 4.40
C ASN A 36 17.58 -2.16 3.11
N ILE A 37 16.35 -2.35 2.64
CA ILE A 37 15.83 -1.68 1.44
C ILE A 37 15.15 -0.38 1.87
N HIS A 38 15.78 0.74 1.54
CA HIS A 38 15.28 2.09 1.88
C HIS A 38 14.65 2.81 0.68
N THR A 39 14.59 2.15 -0.47
CA THR A 39 14.08 2.73 -1.72
C THR A 39 13.15 1.75 -2.39
N VAL A 40 11.90 2.14 -2.48
CA VAL A 40 10.86 1.47 -3.26
C VAL A 40 10.67 2.29 -4.53
N ILE A 41 10.42 1.63 -5.65
CA ILE A 41 10.08 2.29 -6.91
C ILE A 41 8.67 1.83 -7.23
N ASP A 42 7.71 2.75 -7.20
CA ASP A 42 6.33 2.52 -7.63
C ASP A 42 6.22 2.74 -9.14
N LEU A 43 5.92 1.67 -9.88
CA LEU A 43 5.79 1.68 -11.34
C LEU A 43 4.37 2.03 -11.81
N GLY A 44 3.43 2.30 -10.89
CA GLY A 44 2.07 2.71 -11.21
C GLY A 44 0.99 1.65 -10.91
N ASP A 45 -0.25 1.98 -11.29
CA ASP A 45 -1.47 1.23 -10.94
C ASP A 45 -1.65 1.02 -9.41
N THR A 46 -1.35 2.10 -8.65
CA THR A 46 -1.53 2.18 -7.20
C THR A 46 -3.01 2.06 -6.78
N PHE A 47 -3.94 2.66 -7.53
CA PHE A 47 -5.38 2.63 -7.24
C PHE A 47 -6.16 1.98 -8.39
N ASP A 48 -7.11 1.10 -8.04
CA ASP A 48 -7.93 0.37 -9.01
C ASP A 48 -8.85 1.29 -9.84
N ARG A 49 -9.35 2.37 -9.21
CA ARG A 49 -10.24 3.33 -9.85
C ARG A 49 -9.50 4.62 -10.20
N ARG A 50 -9.37 4.90 -11.50
CA ARG A 50 -8.73 6.11 -12.02
C ARG A 50 -9.53 7.41 -11.83
N LYS A 51 -10.84 7.33 -11.53
CA LYS A 51 -11.75 8.49 -11.51
C LYS A 51 -12.38 8.78 -10.15
N TYR A 52 -12.53 7.77 -9.29
CA TYR A 52 -13.18 7.88 -7.99
C TYR A 52 -12.51 6.97 -6.98
N VAL A 53 -11.92 7.54 -5.93
CA VAL A 53 -11.46 6.81 -4.74
C VAL A 53 -12.38 7.13 -3.57
N ASN A 54 -12.79 6.11 -2.83
CA ASN A 54 -13.56 6.30 -1.61
C ASN A 54 -12.66 6.91 -0.53
N PHE A 55 -13.07 8.03 0.09
CA PHE A 55 -12.30 8.69 1.15
C PHE A 55 -11.97 7.76 2.32
N ALA A 56 -12.85 6.82 2.65
CA ALA A 56 -12.60 5.85 3.71
C ALA A 56 -11.47 4.87 3.37
N ILE A 57 -11.35 4.49 2.10
CA ILE A 57 -10.26 3.64 1.62
C ILE A 57 -8.97 4.45 1.54
N LEU A 58 -9.04 5.68 1.04
CA LEU A 58 -7.88 6.55 0.97
C LEU A 58 -7.26 6.77 2.36
N ASP A 59 -8.07 7.03 3.40
CA ASP A 59 -7.57 7.18 4.77
C ASP A 59 -6.97 5.87 5.32
N LYS A 60 -7.54 4.71 4.99
CA LYS A 60 -6.95 3.41 5.35
C LYS A 60 -5.59 3.20 4.68
N VAL A 61 -5.52 3.36 3.36
CA VAL A 61 -4.27 3.20 2.57
C VAL A 61 -3.21 4.19 3.06
N ARG A 62 -3.62 5.42 3.39
CA ARG A 62 -2.73 6.39 4.03
C ARG A 62 -2.11 5.82 5.31
N LYS A 63 -2.91 5.28 6.22
CA LYS A 63 -2.44 4.77 7.52
C LYS A 63 -1.53 3.55 7.41
N PHE A 64 -1.89 2.54 6.62
CA PHE A 64 -1.10 1.30 6.59
C PHE A 64 0.06 1.32 5.58
N TYR A 65 0.01 2.18 4.56
CA TYR A 65 1.02 2.22 3.50
C TYR A 65 1.84 3.52 3.54
N PHE A 66 1.23 4.67 3.29
CA PHE A 66 1.97 5.94 3.15
C PHE A 66 2.59 6.42 4.47
N ASP A 67 1.85 6.36 5.57
CA ASP A 67 2.33 6.75 6.89
C ASP A 67 3.44 5.78 7.35
N GLU A 68 3.32 4.47 7.07
CA GLU A 68 4.36 3.47 7.36
C GLU A 68 5.63 3.68 6.54
N LEU A 69 5.51 4.00 5.24
CA LEU A 69 6.65 4.37 4.39
C LEU A 69 7.40 5.58 4.96
N ALA A 70 6.67 6.61 5.37
CA ALA A 70 7.25 7.81 5.96
C ALA A 70 7.92 7.52 7.31
N ASN A 71 7.25 6.79 8.20
CA ASN A 71 7.77 6.40 9.52
C ASN A 71 9.07 5.60 9.40
N ARG A 72 9.15 4.72 8.39
CA ARG A 72 10.32 3.86 8.12
C ARG A 72 11.38 4.55 7.26
N ASN A 73 11.22 5.83 6.94
CA ASN A 73 12.13 6.61 6.08
C ASN A 73 12.38 5.96 4.71
N ILE A 74 11.38 5.27 4.16
CA ILE A 74 11.47 4.64 2.85
C ILE A 74 11.19 5.69 1.78
N LYS A 75 12.12 5.86 0.85
CA LYS A 75 11.92 6.71 -0.33
C LYS A 75 11.11 5.93 -1.37
N VAL A 76 10.08 6.58 -1.92
CA VAL A 76 9.21 6.06 -2.98
C VAL A 76 9.31 6.98 -4.19
#